data_AF-A0A0F4LBS6-F1
#
_entry.id   AF-A0A0F4LBS6-F1
#
_cell.length_a   1.000
_cell.length_b   1.000
_cell.length_c   1.000
_cell.angle_alpha   90.00
_cell.angle_beta   90.00
_cell.angle_gamma   90.00
#
_symmetry.space_group_name_H-M   'P 1'
#
loop_
_entity.id
_entity.type
_entity.pdbx_description
1 polymer ?
#
loop_
_entity_poly.entity_id
_entity_poly.type
_entity_poly.pdbx_seq_one_letter_code
_entity_poly.pdbx_strand_id
1 'polypeptide(L)' 'MAKTSQKIRNHRPAKFSSREYTRCERCGRPRSVYRKFGLCRICLKDLAHKGQIPGLKKASW' A
#
# COMPACT_ATOMS: atom_id res chain seq x y z
N MET A 1 11.47 -5.61 -4.12
CA MET A 1 10.04 -5.70 -4.52
C MET A 1 9.42 -6.93 -3.84
N ALA A 2 8.11 -6.97 -3.58
CA ALA A 2 7.52 -8.14 -2.89
C ALA A 2 7.47 -9.38 -3.80
N LYS A 3 7.69 -10.58 -3.23
CA LYS A 3 7.54 -11.87 -3.93
C LYS A 3 6.15 -11.99 -4.57
N THR A 4 6.08 -12.44 -5.82
CA THR A 4 4.82 -12.62 -6.57
C THR A 4 3.89 -13.60 -5.87
N SER A 5 4.42 -14.73 -5.39
CA SER A 5 3.67 -15.73 -4.61
C SER A 5 2.97 -15.13 -3.38
N GLN A 6 3.65 -14.18 -2.72
CA GLN A 6 3.16 -13.51 -1.54
C GLN A 6 2.09 -12.46 -1.84
N LYS A 7 2.10 -11.84 -3.03
CA LYS A 7 1.01 -10.98 -3.51
C LYS A 7 -0.24 -11.81 -3.78
N ILE A 8 -0.10 -12.89 -4.56
CA ILE A 8 -1.20 -13.78 -4.93
C ILE A 8 -1.87 -14.38 -3.68
N ARG A 9 -1.07 -14.82 -2.70
CA ARG A 9 -1.60 -15.35 -1.44
C ARG A 9 -2.47 -14.35 -0.68
N ASN A 10 -2.16 -13.06 -0.75
CA ASN A 10 -2.89 -12.02 -0.02
C ASN A 10 -4.20 -11.61 -0.71
N HIS A 11 -4.32 -11.82 -2.01
CA HIS A 11 -5.57 -11.58 -2.75
C HIS A 11 -6.60 -12.68 -2.53
N ARG A 12 -6.17 -13.86 -2.07
CA ARG A 12 -7.07 -14.96 -1.74
C ARG A 12 -7.69 -14.69 -0.37
N PRO A 13 -8.99 -15.01 -0.19
CA PRO A 13 -9.63 -14.89 1.12
C PRO A 13 -8.89 -15.77 2.13
N ALA A 14 -8.64 -15.22 3.32
CA ALA A 14 -7.98 -15.95 4.37
C ALA A 14 -8.96 -16.94 5.03
N LYS A 15 -8.46 -18.12 5.44
CA LYS A 15 -9.27 -19.09 6.20
C LYS A 15 -9.84 -18.52 7.50
N PHE A 16 -9.12 -17.57 8.10
CA PHE A 16 -9.53 -16.87 9.32
C PHE A 16 -9.29 -15.39 9.12
N SER A 17 -10.24 -14.55 9.55
CA SER A 17 -10.19 -13.09 9.42
C SER A 17 -8.94 -12.49 10.09
N SER A 18 -8.46 -13.09 11.18
CA SER A 18 -7.24 -12.67 11.88
C SER A 18 -5.95 -12.76 11.04
N ARG A 19 -5.97 -13.51 9.93
CA ARG A 19 -4.82 -13.67 9.03
C ARG A 19 -4.78 -12.63 7.92
N GLU A 20 -5.81 -11.80 7.78
CA GLU A 20 -5.82 -10.74 6.79
C GLU A 20 -4.88 -9.61 7.20
N TYR A 21 -4.07 -9.16 6.24
CA TYR A 21 -3.21 -8.01 6.44
C TYR A 21 -3.09 -7.20 5.15
N THR A 22 -2.85 -5.91 5.32
CA THR A 22 -2.76 -4.98 4.21
C THR A 22 -1.42 -5.09 3.50
N ARG A 23 -1.45 -5.07 2.17
CA ARG A 23 -0.27 -4.90 1.32
C ARG A 23 -0.45 -3.67 0.44
N CYS A 24 0.65 -3.03 0.09
CA CYS A 24 0.63 -1.96 -0.90
C CYS A 24 0.20 -2.51 -2.27
N GLU A 25 -0.78 -1.89 -2.90
CA GLU A 25 -1.33 -2.32 -4.19
C GLU A 25 -0.29 -2.22 -5.33
N ARG A 26 0.54 -1.18 -5.31
CA ARG A 26 1.57 -0.96 -6.35
C ARG A 26 2.76 -1.90 -6.22
N CYS A 27 3.39 -1.97 -5.03
CA CYS A 27 4.66 -2.68 -4.85
C CYS A 27 4.57 -3.99 -4.03
N GLY A 28 3.43 -4.28 -3.40
CA GLY A 28 3.17 -5.47 -2.59
C GLY A 28 3.84 -5.48 -1.20
N ARG A 29 4.36 -4.33 -0.74
CA ARG A 29 5.03 -4.19 0.56
C ARG A 29 4.04 -4.50 1.70
N PRO A 30 4.38 -5.37 2.67
CA PRO A 30 3.47 -5.82 3.72
C PRO A 30 3.38 -4.89 4.94
N ARG A 31 4.22 -3.84 5.00
CA ARG A 31 4.32 -2.94 6.16
C ARG A 31 4.23 -1.49 5.74
N SER A 32 3.79 -0.65 6.68
CA SER A 32 3.63 0.80 6.50
C SER A 32 2.71 1.13 5.33
N VAL A 33 1.56 0.46 5.26
CA VAL A 33 0.52 0.65 4.26
C VAL A 33 -0.53 1.59 4.85
N TYR A 34 -0.79 2.71 4.18
CA TYR A 34 -1.82 3.65 4.60
C TYR A 34 -3.17 3.16 4.08
N ARG A 35 -4.11 2.84 4.98
CA ARG A 35 -5.44 2.31 4.64
C ARG A 35 -6.23 3.22 3.70
N LYS A 36 -6.15 4.55 3.90
CA LYS A 36 -6.83 5.56 3.07
C LYS A 36 -6.42 5.49 1.59
N PHE A 37 -5.16 5.12 1.31
CA PHE A 37 -4.60 5.17 -0.04
C PHE A 37 -4.28 3.79 -0.62
N GLY A 38 -4.32 2.71 0.16
CA GLY A 38 -3.88 1.38 -0.30
C GLY A 38 -2.38 1.27 -0.60
N LEU A 39 -1.60 2.30 -0.26
CA LEU A 39 -0.20 2.45 -0.68
C LEU A 39 0.77 2.42 0.50
N CYS A 40 1.99 1.94 0.25
CA CYS A 40 3.06 2.05 1.24
C CYS A 40 3.64 3.46 1.29
N ARG A 41 4.31 3.81 2.39
CA ARG A 41 4.97 5.12 2.57
C ARG A 41 5.87 5.58 1.42
N ILE A 42 6.52 4.65 0.70
CA ILE A 42 7.43 5.00 -0.39
C ILE A 42 6.65 5.32 -1.66
N CYS A 43 5.71 4.44 -2.04
CA CYS A 43 4.87 4.66 -3.21
C CYS A 43 3.97 5.88 -3.02
N LEU A 44 3.45 6.10 -1.82
CA LEU A 44 2.67 7.29 -1.49
C LEU A 44 3.52 8.55 -1.71
N LYS A 45 4.75 8.58 -1.18
CA LYS A 45 5.66 9.71 -1.35
C LYS A 45 5.99 9.97 -2.83
N ASP A 46 6.33 8.93 -3.60
CA ASP A 46 6.62 9.04 -5.03
C ASP A 46 5.44 9.61 -5.83
N LEU A 47 4.23 9.11 -5.56
CA LEU A 47 3.00 9.57 -6.23
C LEU A 47 2.60 10.99 -5.80
N ALA A 48 2.80 11.33 -4.52
CA ALA A 48 2.56 12.67 -4.01
C ALA A 48 3.50 13.70 -4.66
N HIS A 49 4.79 13.37 -4.80
CA HIS A 49 5.74 14.26 -5.48
C HIS A 49 5.45 14.42 -6.97
N LYS A 50 4.91 13.38 -7.61
CA LYS A 50 4.47 13.43 -9.02
C LYS A 50 3.12 14.15 -9.21
N GLY A 51 2.44 14.53 -8.14
CA GLY A 51 1.10 15.14 -8.22
C GLY A 51 -0.01 14.18 -8.67
N GLN A 52 0.23 12.86 -8.62
CA GLN A 52 -0.75 11.85 -9.06
C GLN A 52 -1.84 11.58 -8.00
N ILE A 53 -1.66 12.07 -6.78
CA ILE A 53 -2.65 11.96 -5.71
C ILE A 53 -3.38 13.31 -5.60
N PRO A 54 -4.68 13.38 -5.94
CA PRO A 54 -5.43 14.62 -5.90
C PRO A 54 -5.55 15.14 -4.47
N GLY A 55 -5.38 16.45 -4.30
CA GLY A 55 -5.53 17.13 -3.01
C GLY A 55 -4.41 16.88 -1.99
N LEU A 56 -3.34 16.16 -2.35
CA LEU A 56 -2.20 15.93 -1.46
C LEU A 56 -1.11 16.98 -1.72
N LYS A 57 -0.91 17.89 -0.75
CA LYS A 57 0.19 18.86 -0.74
C LYS A 57 1.21 18.53 0.34
N LYS A 58 2.45 19.02 0.18
CA LYS A 58 3.41 19.03 1.28
C LYS A 58 2.84 19.89 2.41
N ALA A 59 2.86 19.36 3.61
CA ALA A 59 2.43 20.12 4.78
C ALA A 59 3.58 21.03 5.23
N SER A 60 3.24 22.30 5.43
CA SER A 60 4.11 23.32 6.01
C SER A 60 3.17 24.15 6.88
N TRP A 61 3.23 23.90 8.18
CA TRP A 61 2.61 24.73 9.20
C TRP A 61 3.73 25.44 9.97
#